data_AF-A0A378W3X5-F1
#
_entry.id   AF-A0A378W3X5-F1
#
_cell.length_a   1.000
_cell.length_b   1.000
_cell.length_c   1.000
_cell.angle_alpha   90.00
_cell.angle_beta   90.00
_cell.angle_gamma   90.00
#
_symmetry.space_group_name_H-M   'P 1'
#
loop_
_entity.id
_entity.type
_entity.pdbx_description
1 polymer ?
#
loop_
_entity_poly.entity_id
_entity_poly.type
_entity_poly.pdbx_seq_one_letter_code
_entity_poly.pdbx_strand_id
1 'polypeptide(L)'
;MALAKKLGLHEDTYSISIPLGATVNMGGAAITITVLAMAAAHTQGIQVDFATALLLSLVATVSACGASGVAGGSLLLIPLACSLFGISNDVAMQVVAVGFIIGVIQDSAETALNSSTDVLFTAAADLGRQRNRAE
;
A
#
# COMPACT_ATOMS: atom_id res chain seq x y z
N MET A 1 1.70 -17.08 6.41
CA MET A 1 1.31 -18.24 7.26
C MET A 1 2.50 -18.96 7.88
N ALA A 2 3.42 -19.56 7.12
CA ALA A 2 4.55 -20.31 7.70
C ALA A 2 5.41 -19.50 8.67
N LEU A 3 5.66 -18.21 8.36
CA LEU A 3 6.39 -17.31 9.24
C LEU A 3 5.66 -17.07 10.57
N ALA A 4 4.34 -16.79 10.55
CA ALA A 4 3.53 -16.62 11.76
C ALA A 4 3.58 -17.87 12.67
N LYS A 5 3.49 -19.07 12.06
CA LYS A 5 3.65 -20.34 12.77
C LYS A 5 5.06 -20.49 13.37
N LYS A 6 6.11 -20.12 12.64
CA LYS A 6 7.51 -20.14 13.13
C LYS A 6 7.74 -19.16 14.29
N LEU A 7 7.01 -18.04 14.31
CA LEU A 7 7.03 -17.06 15.39
C LEU A 7 6.19 -17.48 16.61
N GLY A 8 5.52 -18.64 16.57
CA GLY A 8 4.73 -19.15 17.68
C GLY A 8 3.42 -18.38 17.92
N LEU A 9 2.91 -17.67 16.91
CA LEU A 9 1.65 -16.93 17.02
C LEU A 9 0.46 -17.92 17.05
N HIS A 10 -0.61 -17.57 17.76
CA HIS A 10 -1.79 -18.43 17.82
C HIS A 10 -2.45 -18.57 16.45
N GLU A 11 -2.82 -19.80 16.10
CA GLU A 11 -3.45 -20.13 14.81
C GLU A 11 -4.78 -19.43 14.62
N ASP A 12 -5.59 -19.32 15.67
CA ASP A 12 -6.85 -18.58 15.64
C ASP A 12 -6.65 -17.09 15.28
N THR A 13 -5.49 -16.51 15.63
CA THR A 13 -5.17 -15.12 15.29
C THR A 13 -4.70 -15.04 13.84
N TYR A 14 -3.62 -15.75 13.48
CA TYR A 14 -2.97 -15.57 12.17
C TYR A 14 -3.79 -16.12 11.00
N SER A 15 -4.65 -17.13 11.23
CA SER A 15 -5.47 -17.74 10.17
C SER A 15 -6.52 -16.77 9.62
N ILE A 16 -6.93 -15.78 10.42
CA ILE A 16 -7.91 -14.75 10.03
C ILE A 16 -7.20 -13.44 9.67
N SER A 17 -6.21 -13.01 10.46
CA SER A 17 -5.60 -11.69 10.28
C SER A 17 -4.74 -11.59 9.02
N ILE A 18 -4.02 -12.65 8.64
CA ILE A 18 -3.12 -12.61 7.47
C ILE A 18 -3.91 -12.55 6.15
N PRO A 19 -4.95 -13.37 5.90
CA PRO A 19 -5.73 -13.25 4.66
C PRO A 19 -6.50 -11.94 4.61
N LEU A 20 -7.00 -11.45 5.75
CA LEU A 20 -7.62 -10.13 5.84
C LEU A 20 -6.61 -9.03 5.49
N GLY A 21 -5.43 -9.03 6.13
CA GLY A 21 -4.35 -8.09 5.88
C GLY A 21 -3.90 -8.07 4.43
N ALA A 22 -3.73 -9.24 3.81
CA ALA A 22 -3.39 -9.38 2.39
C ALA A 22 -4.38 -8.69 1.44
N THR A 23 -5.59 -8.36 1.92
CA THR A 23 -6.56 -7.58 1.16
C THR A 23 -6.61 -6.11 1.55
N VAL A 24 -6.69 -5.79 2.84
CA VAL A 24 -6.92 -4.40 3.28
C VAL A 24 -5.63 -3.63 3.59
N ASN A 25 -4.55 -4.30 4.00
CA ASN A 25 -3.30 -3.68 4.41
C ASN A 25 -2.39 -3.43 3.21
N MET A 26 -2.77 -2.43 2.41
CA MET A 26 -2.05 -2.06 1.19
C MET A 26 -1.23 -0.77 1.36
N GLY A 27 -0.46 -0.68 2.45
CA GLY A 27 0.38 0.50 2.73
C GLY A 27 1.48 0.73 1.69
N GLY A 28 2.11 -0.33 1.19
CA GLY A 28 3.05 -0.28 0.07
C GLY A 28 2.42 0.25 -1.21
N ALA A 29 1.19 -0.14 -1.52
CA ALA A 29 0.46 0.35 -2.69
C ALA A 29 0.15 1.85 -2.55
N ALA A 30 -0.26 2.28 -1.35
CA ALA A 30 -0.48 3.69 -1.05
C ALA A 30 0.79 4.52 -1.27
N ILE A 31 1.95 3.99 -0.87
CA ILE A 31 3.26 4.61 -1.14
C ILE A 31 3.53 4.69 -2.64
N THR A 32 3.34 3.59 -3.39
CA THR A 32 3.53 3.57 -4.85
C THR A 32 2.69 4.64 -5.55
N ILE A 33 1.39 4.69 -5.26
CA ILE A 33 0.44 5.67 -5.84
C ILE A 33 0.90 7.09 -5.53
N THR A 34 1.22 7.36 -4.26
CA THR A 34 1.63 8.70 -3.79
C THR A 34 2.94 9.14 -4.45
N VAL A 35 3.96 8.28 -4.46
CA VAL A 35 5.29 8.60 -4.99
C VAL A 35 5.22 8.83 -6.50
N LEU A 36 4.51 7.99 -7.24
CA LEU A 36 4.40 8.14 -8.70
C LEU A 36 3.56 9.35 -9.10
N ALA A 37 2.48 9.66 -8.36
CA ALA A 37 1.70 10.88 -8.58
C ALA A 37 2.51 12.15 -8.25
N MET A 38 3.27 12.15 -7.16
CA MET A 38 4.18 13.24 -6.81
C MET A 38 5.27 13.43 -7.87
N ALA A 39 5.85 12.33 -8.37
CA ALA A 39 6.84 12.38 -9.45
C ALA A 39 6.24 13.01 -10.71
N ALA A 40 5.01 12.67 -11.06
CA ALA A 40 4.29 13.26 -12.18
C ALA A 40 4.06 14.77 -11.98
N ALA A 41 3.59 15.18 -10.79
CA ALA A 41 3.38 16.58 -10.45
C ALA A 41 4.68 17.40 -10.56
N HIS A 42 5.77 16.90 -9.97
CA HIS A 42 7.07 17.56 -10.05
C HIS A 42 7.62 17.62 -11.48
N THR A 43 7.40 16.58 -12.29
CA THR A 43 7.82 16.57 -13.71
C THR A 43 7.07 17.63 -14.53
N GLN A 44 5.81 17.91 -14.17
CA GLN A 44 4.99 18.95 -14.79
C GLN A 44 5.21 20.35 -14.18
N GLY A 45 6.14 20.50 -13.23
CA GLY A 45 6.39 21.78 -12.56
C GLY A 45 5.30 22.20 -11.57
N ILE A 46 4.39 21.30 -11.21
CA ILE A 46 3.33 21.55 -10.22
C ILE A 46 3.95 21.56 -8.84
N GLN A 47 3.78 22.68 -8.13
CA GLN A 47 4.19 22.79 -6.72
C GLN A 47 3.16 22.08 -5.84
N VAL A 48 3.62 21.13 -5.03
CA VAL A 48 2.79 20.42 -4.07
C VAL A 48 3.16 20.88 -2.67
N ASP A 49 2.23 21.52 -1.98
CA ASP A 49 2.40 21.91 -0.59
C ASP A 49 2.11 20.73 0.35
N PHE A 50 2.47 20.89 1.62
CA PHE A 50 2.34 19.82 2.61
C PHE A 50 0.88 19.36 2.80
N ALA A 51 -0.09 20.29 2.78
CA ALA A 51 -1.49 19.93 2.98
C ALA A 51 -2.03 19.08 1.82
N THR A 52 -1.68 19.43 0.57
CA THR A 52 -2.07 18.63 -0.60
C THR A 52 -1.34 17.28 -0.63
N ALA A 53 -0.07 17.22 -0.23
CA ALA A 53 0.65 15.95 -0.10
C ALA A 53 0.03 15.02 0.96
N LEU A 54 -0.42 15.58 2.08
CA LEU A 54 -1.14 14.83 3.10
C LEU A 54 -2.49 14.32 2.57
N LEU A 55 -3.25 15.16 1.88
CA LEU A 55 -4.51 14.76 1.25
C LEU A 55 -4.30 13.64 0.23
N LEU A 56 -3.30 13.76 -0.65
CA LEU A 56 -2.90 12.70 -1.58
C LEU A 56 -2.63 11.39 -0.84
N SER A 57 -1.85 11.43 0.24
CA SER A 57 -1.51 10.24 1.03
C SER A 57 -2.74 9.57 1.64
N LEU A 58 -3.70 10.35 2.12
CA LEU A 58 -4.98 9.84 2.64
C LEU A 58 -5.81 9.19 1.53
N VAL A 59 -5.97 9.86 0.39
CA VAL A 59 -6.71 9.34 -0.76
C VAL A 59 -6.06 8.06 -1.29
N ALA A 60 -4.74 8.05 -1.43
CA ALA A 60 -3.98 6.88 -1.85
C ALA A 60 -4.16 5.71 -0.89
N THR A 61 -4.14 5.95 0.42
CA THR A 61 -4.33 4.92 1.45
C THR A 61 -5.72 4.29 1.35
N VAL A 62 -6.78 5.12 1.27
CA VAL A 62 -8.16 4.63 1.16
C VAL A 62 -8.36 3.88 -0.17
N SER A 63 -7.81 4.39 -1.26
CA SER A 63 -7.95 3.78 -2.58
C SER A 63 -7.18 2.46 -2.67
N ALA A 64 -5.99 2.39 -2.08
CA ALA A 64 -5.15 1.20 -2.06
C ALA A 64 -5.86 0.00 -1.41
N CYS A 65 -6.64 0.20 -0.35
CA CYS A 65 -7.46 -0.87 0.23
C CYS A 65 -8.41 -1.54 -0.78
N GLY A 66 -8.81 -0.82 -1.83
CA GLY A 66 -9.68 -1.33 -2.90
C GLY A 66 -8.94 -1.99 -4.07
N ALA A 67 -7.60 -1.94 -4.11
CA ALA A 67 -6.79 -2.51 -5.20
C ALA A 67 -6.45 -4.00 -5.02
N SER A 68 -6.95 -4.61 -3.93
CA SER A 68 -6.66 -5.99 -3.56
C SER A 68 -6.99 -7.02 -4.64
N GLY A 69 -6.04 -7.91 -4.91
CA GLY A 69 -6.24 -9.09 -5.76
C GLY A 69 -5.93 -8.88 -7.24
N VAL A 70 -5.52 -7.68 -7.66
CA VAL A 70 -5.12 -7.38 -9.04
C VAL A 70 -3.62 -7.13 -9.10
N ALA A 71 -2.91 -7.88 -9.94
CA ALA A 71 -1.49 -7.65 -10.20
C ALA A 71 -1.30 -6.23 -10.80
N GLY A 72 -0.45 -5.41 -10.16
CA GLY A 72 -0.29 -4.01 -10.54
C GLY A 72 -1.51 -3.12 -10.22
N GLY A 73 -2.40 -3.54 -9.32
CA GLY A 73 -3.59 -2.79 -8.95
C GLY A 73 -3.30 -1.36 -8.44
N SER A 74 -2.17 -1.16 -7.76
CA SER A 74 -1.70 0.17 -7.34
C SER A 74 -1.43 1.10 -8.52
N LEU A 75 -0.91 0.57 -9.62
CA LEU A 75 -0.65 1.36 -10.83
C LEU A 75 -1.95 1.89 -11.45
N LEU A 76 -3.04 1.10 -11.40
CA LEU A 76 -4.34 1.51 -11.93
C LEU A 76 -4.98 2.67 -11.15
N LEU A 77 -4.50 2.97 -9.95
CA LEU A 77 -4.95 4.08 -9.12
C LEU A 77 -4.12 5.35 -9.27
N ILE A 78 -3.03 5.31 -10.04
CA ILE A 78 -2.22 6.50 -10.34
C ILE A 78 -3.04 7.59 -11.06
N PRO A 79 -3.90 7.29 -12.06
CA PRO A 79 -4.72 8.32 -12.71
C PRO A 79 -5.65 9.06 -11.73
N LEU A 80 -6.22 8.35 -10.74
CA LEU A 80 -7.02 8.96 -9.69
C LEU A 80 -6.18 9.97 -8.88
N ALA A 81 -4.99 9.57 -8.44
CA ALA A 81 -4.09 10.45 -7.70
C ALA A 81 -3.60 11.65 -8.53
N CYS A 82 -3.23 11.43 -9.79
CA CYS A 82 -2.83 12.48 -10.73
C CYS A 82 -3.95 13.51 -10.97
N SER A 83 -5.21 13.07 -10.99
CA SER A 83 -6.36 13.96 -11.19
C SER A 83 -6.50 15.02 -10.10
N LEU A 84 -6.03 14.76 -8.88
CA LEU A 84 -6.02 15.73 -7.77
C LEU A 84 -5.14 16.95 -8.07
N PHE A 85 -4.14 16.78 -8.94
CA PHE A 85 -3.23 17.84 -9.37
C PHE A 85 -3.61 18.44 -10.73
N GLY A 86 -4.74 18.02 -11.31
CA GLY A 86 -5.14 18.44 -12.66
C GLY A 86 -4.26 17.88 -13.78
N ILE A 87 -3.51 16.80 -13.51
CA ILE A 87 -2.69 16.12 -14.52
C ILE A 87 -3.62 15.32 -15.45
N SER A 88 -3.42 15.46 -16.75
CA SER A 88 -4.25 14.78 -17.75
C SER A 88 -4.08 13.25 -17.70
N ASN A 89 -5.12 12.51 -18.09
CA ASN A 89 -5.07 11.05 -18.14
C ASN A 89 -3.97 10.55 -19.10
N ASP A 90 -3.66 11.27 -20.19
CA ASP A 90 -2.59 10.89 -21.11
C ASP A 90 -1.23 10.85 -20.40
N VAL A 91 -0.93 11.87 -19.59
CA VAL A 91 0.30 11.92 -18.79
C VAL A 91 0.24 10.88 -17.68
N ALA A 92 -0.89 10.73 -17.00
CA ALA A 92 -1.03 9.71 -15.95
C ALA A 92 -0.79 8.29 -16.48
N MET A 93 -1.26 7.97 -17.70
CA MET A 93 -1.02 6.67 -18.34
C MET A 93 0.45 6.47 -18.71
N GLN A 94 1.21 7.53 -19.02
CA GLN A 94 2.66 7.42 -19.17
C GLN A 94 3.35 7.08 -17.85
N VAL A 95 2.89 7.63 -16.73
CA VAL A 95 3.40 7.30 -15.39
C VAL A 95 3.10 5.85 -15.03
N VAL A 96 1.91 5.35 -15.37
CA VAL A 96 1.57 3.92 -15.25
C VAL A 96 2.54 3.05 -16.06
N ALA A 97 2.85 3.45 -17.31
CA ALA A 97 3.82 2.73 -18.14
C ALA A 97 5.22 2.71 -17.52
N VAL A 98 5.67 3.82 -16.92
CA VAL A 98 6.91 3.87 -16.14
C VAL A 98 6.84 2.89 -14.97
N GLY A 99 5.73 2.87 -14.24
CA GLY A 99 5.46 1.91 -13.16
C GLY A 99 5.63 0.46 -13.60
N PHE A 100 5.11 0.09 -14.77
CA PHE A 100 5.32 -1.25 -15.35
C PHE A 100 6.79 -1.54 -15.69
N ILE A 101 7.53 -0.56 -16.23
CA ILE A 101 8.95 -0.72 -16.56
C ILE A 101 9.79 -1.00 -15.30
N ILE A 102 9.52 -0.27 -14.21
CA ILE A 102 10.22 -0.45 -12.93
C ILE A 102 9.57 -1.52 -12.04
N GLY A 103 8.51 -2.16 -12.53
CA GLY A 103 7.58 -2.97 -11.73
C GLY A 103 8.25 -4.14 -11.02
N VAL A 104 9.29 -4.74 -11.61
CA VAL A 104 10.05 -5.81 -10.95
C VAL A 104 10.59 -5.38 -9.59
N ILE A 105 11.10 -4.15 -9.49
CA ILE A 105 11.65 -3.61 -8.23
C ILE A 105 10.53 -3.01 -7.39
N GLN A 106 9.68 -2.19 -8.01
CA GLN A 106 8.63 -1.44 -7.32
C GLN A 106 7.58 -2.37 -6.70
N ASP A 107 7.03 -3.32 -7.45
CA ASP A 107 5.98 -4.22 -6.99
C ASP A 107 6.51 -5.22 -5.95
N SER A 108 7.77 -5.66 -6.10
CA SER A 108 8.43 -6.48 -5.09
C SER A 108 8.57 -5.75 -3.75
N ALA A 109 8.97 -4.47 -3.78
CA ALA A 109 9.10 -3.66 -2.57
C ALA A 109 7.73 -3.35 -1.94
N GLU A 110 6.74 -3.01 -2.77
CA GLU A 110 5.34 -2.82 -2.37
C GLU A 110 4.79 -4.07 -1.66
N THR A 111 4.91 -5.23 -2.32
CA THR A 111 4.40 -6.50 -1.81
C THR A 111 5.14 -6.93 -0.55
N ALA A 112 6.45 -6.71 -0.48
CA ALA A 112 7.24 -7.01 0.72
C ALA A 112 6.81 -6.16 1.93
N LEU A 113 6.53 -4.87 1.73
CA LEU A 113 6.02 -3.99 2.78
C LEU A 113 4.63 -4.42 3.27
N ASN A 114 3.71 -4.71 2.35
CA ASN A 114 2.36 -5.18 2.70
C ASN A 114 2.42 -6.48 3.51
N SER A 115 3.13 -7.49 2.99
CA SER A 115 3.18 -8.81 3.63
C SER A 115 3.96 -8.82 4.95
N SER A 116 5.03 -8.02 5.07
CA SER A 116 5.79 -7.93 6.32
C SER A 116 4.99 -7.27 7.43
N THR A 117 4.22 -6.23 7.10
CA THR A 117 3.37 -5.54 8.08
C THR A 117 2.15 -6.36 8.49
N ASP A 118 1.62 -7.23 7.61
CA ASP A 118 0.57 -8.21 7.99
C ASP A 118 1.03 -9.09 9.14
N VAL A 119 2.26 -9.62 9.06
CA VAL A 119 2.84 -10.47 10.11
C VAL A 119 3.15 -9.64 11.36
N LEU A 120 3.67 -8.43 11.20
CA LEU A 120 3.95 -7.52 12.33
C LEU A 120 2.69 -7.20 13.12
N PHE A 121 1.62 -6.78 12.46
CA PHE A 121 0.35 -6.43 13.12
C PHE A 121 -0.31 -7.66 13.73
N THR A 122 -0.23 -8.81 13.07
CA THR A 122 -0.70 -10.09 13.64
C THR A 122 0.05 -10.43 14.93
N ALA A 123 1.38 -10.30 14.94
CA ALA A 123 2.19 -10.57 16.12
C ALA A 123 1.88 -9.58 17.26
N ALA A 124 1.74 -8.29 16.95
CA ALA A 124 1.39 -7.27 17.93
C ALA A 124 0.02 -7.54 18.57
N ALA A 125 -0.97 -7.91 17.77
CA ALA A 125 -2.31 -8.26 18.26
C ALA A 125 -2.29 -9.53 19.12
N ASP A 126 -1.54 -10.56 18.72
CA ASP A 126 -1.42 -11.81 19.47
C ASP A 126 -0.77 -11.58 20.84
N LEU A 127 0.34 -10.84 20.89
CA LEU A 127 1.03 -10.47 22.13
C LEU A 127 0.13 -9.63 23.05
N GLY A 128 -0.63 -8.68 22.48
CA GLY A 128 -1.61 -7.89 23.24
C GLY A 128 -2.69 -8.77 23.87
N ARG A 129 -3.22 -9.74 23.12
CA ARG A 129 -4.22 -10.70 23.61
C ARG A 129 -3.67 -11.58 24.73
N GLN A 130 -2.42 -12.03 24.63
CA GLN A 130 -1.77 -12.83 25.68
C GLN A 130 -1.63 -12.06 26.99
N ARG A 131 -1.22 -10.77 26.92
CA ARG A 131 -1.11 -9.90 28.10
C ARG A 131 -2.44 -9.73 28.82
N ASN A 132 -3.51 -9.44 28.08
CA ASN A 132 -4.85 -9.24 28.64
C ASN A 132 -5.48 -10.51 29.23
N ARG A 133 -4.94 -11.71 28.93
CA ARG A 133 -5.38 -12.98 29.52
C ARG A 133 -4.60 -13.37 30.78
N ALA A 134 -3.46 -12.72 31.01
CA ALA A 134 -2.61 -12.94 32.17
C ALA A 134 -2.95 -12.00 33.35
N GLU A 135 -3.76 -10.96 33.10
CA GLU A 135 -4.41 -10.09 34.08
C GLU A 135 -5.79 -10.63 34.46
#